data_AF-A0A2S8FKI5-F1
#
_entry.id   AF-A0A2S8FKI5-F1
#
_cell.length_a   1.000
_cell.length_b   1.000
_cell.length_c   1.000
_cell.angle_alpha   90.00
_cell.angle_beta   90.00
_cell.angle_gamma   90.00
#
_symmetry.space_group_name_H-M   'P 1'
#
loop_
_entity.id
_entity.type
_entity.pdbx_description
1 polymer ?
#
loop_
_entity_poly.entity_id
_entity_poly.type
_entity_poly.pdbx_seq_one_letter_code
_entity_poly.pdbx_strand_id
1 'polypeptide(L)'
;MNETSEPQPNLLRGQFPLWVLLFVVPTVIAISCALYLTFDAQAKEHARLLEEAAVAKQALAAAENRRDRLNRLNASLDIKQAQWRSPESIVLMVKARLPRMPGAPPDYWEPLYLVHPSMHFYIQATDDDLKQLVARLIEVYPDLQPEAKFRALDCLAKLPNYFLPHRVELVRPEIQEFAERLGDSLDARLRNKATQLSAQYSRAEM
;
A
#
# COMPACT_ATOMS: atom_id res chain seq x y z
N MET A 1 -20.71 -49.99 -91.40
CA MET A 1 -19.61 -50.91 -91.02
C MET A 1 -18.39 -50.03 -90.86
N ASN A 2 -18.27 -49.38 -89.72
CA ASN A 2 -17.63 -49.88 -88.48
C ASN A 2 -16.11 -49.65 -88.57
N GLU A 3 -15.64 -48.61 -87.88
CA GLU A 3 -14.83 -48.72 -86.65
C GLU A 3 -13.35 -48.72 -87.04
N THR A 4 -12.42 -48.01 -86.41
CA THR A 4 -12.41 -47.45 -85.06
C THR A 4 -11.28 -46.41 -85.01
N SER A 5 -11.56 -45.29 -84.35
CA SER A 5 -10.53 -44.40 -83.83
C SER A 5 -9.67 -45.14 -82.80
N GLU A 6 -8.35 -45.06 -82.90
CA GLU A 6 -7.47 -45.15 -81.73
C GLU A 6 -6.43 -44.03 -81.77
N PRO A 7 -6.43 -43.10 -80.80
CA PRO A 7 -5.34 -42.17 -80.58
C PRO A 7 -4.30 -42.88 -79.71
N GLN A 8 -3.07 -43.02 -80.20
CA GLN A 8 -1.96 -43.61 -79.46
C GLN A 8 -0.74 -42.68 -79.47
N PRO A 9 0.04 -42.67 -78.38
CA PRO A 9 -0.02 -41.60 -77.40
C PRO A 9 1.15 -40.63 -77.58
N ASN A 10 0.90 -39.34 -77.31
CA ASN A 10 1.96 -38.38 -77.03
C ASN A 10 2.65 -38.75 -75.69
N LEU A 11 3.47 -39.79 -75.73
CA LEU A 11 4.45 -40.06 -74.70
C LEU A 11 5.58 -39.06 -74.90
N LEU A 12 5.46 -37.91 -74.23
CA LEU A 12 6.60 -37.16 -73.74
C LEU A 12 7.40 -38.07 -72.78
N ARG A 13 8.05 -39.10 -73.32
CA ARG A 13 9.07 -39.90 -72.62
C ARG A 13 10.31 -39.02 -72.57
N GLY A 14 10.38 -38.16 -71.56
CA GLY A 14 11.64 -37.55 -71.17
C GLY A 14 12.60 -38.67 -70.78
N GLN A 15 13.48 -39.08 -71.70
CA GLN A 15 14.63 -39.93 -71.37
C GLN A 15 15.63 -39.06 -70.63
N PHE A 16 15.43 -38.89 -69.33
CA PHE A 16 16.44 -38.29 -68.49
C PHE A 16 17.61 -39.27 -68.38
N PRO A 17 18.84 -38.85 -68.71
CA PRO A 17 19.97 -39.74 -68.63
C PRO A 17 20.16 -40.19 -67.18
N LEU A 18 20.47 -41.48 -66.98
CA LEU A 18 20.48 -42.16 -65.67
C LEU A 18 21.28 -41.39 -64.59
N TRP A 19 22.32 -40.65 -64.98
CA TRP A 19 23.12 -39.82 -64.08
C TRP A 19 22.33 -38.66 -63.45
N VAL A 20 21.32 -38.11 -64.14
CA VAL A 20 20.46 -37.05 -63.58
C VAL A 20 19.60 -37.62 -62.45
N LEU A 21 19.08 -38.83 -62.62
CA LEU A 21 18.33 -39.54 -61.58
C LEU A 21 19.22 -39.98 -60.41
N LEU A 22 20.47 -40.37 -60.68
CA LEU A 22 21.40 -40.86 -59.65
C LEU A 22 22.09 -39.75 -58.87
N PHE A 23 22.34 -38.58 -59.48
CA PHE A 23 23.12 -37.51 -58.85
C PHE A 23 22.33 -36.21 -58.67
N VAL A 24 21.60 -35.74 -59.68
CA VAL A 24 20.97 -34.42 -59.62
C VAL A 24 19.73 -34.46 -58.73
N VAL A 25 18.86 -35.45 -58.90
CA VAL A 25 17.61 -35.56 -58.13
C VAL A 25 17.87 -35.74 -56.63
N PRO A 26 18.74 -36.66 -56.17
CA PRO A 26 19.05 -36.78 -54.74
C PRO A 26 19.69 -35.52 -54.15
N THR A 27 20.54 -34.82 -54.91
CA THR A 27 21.18 -33.59 -54.44
C THR A 27 20.18 -32.45 -54.30
N VAL A 28 19.27 -32.28 -55.28
CA VAL A 28 18.20 -31.26 -55.20
C VAL A 28 17.24 -31.57 -54.04
N ILE A 29 16.87 -32.84 -53.85
CA ILE A 29 16.07 -33.28 -52.69
C ILE A 29 16.82 -32.98 -51.39
N ALA A 30 18.11 -33.32 -51.28
CA ALA A 30 18.91 -33.07 -50.10
C ALA A 30 19.03 -31.58 -49.77
N ILE A 31 19.26 -30.72 -50.78
CA ILE A 31 19.29 -29.26 -50.62
C ILE A 31 17.91 -28.74 -50.18
N SER A 32 16.83 -29.24 -50.78
CA SER A 32 15.47 -28.82 -50.43
C SER A 32 15.10 -29.22 -49.00
N CYS A 33 15.47 -30.43 -48.58
CA CYS A 33 15.32 -30.89 -47.19
C CYS A 33 16.17 -30.07 -46.22
N ALA A 34 17.44 -29.78 -46.57
CA ALA A 34 18.32 -28.97 -45.73
C ALA A 34 17.76 -27.56 -45.54
N LEU A 35 17.31 -26.90 -46.62
CA LEU A 35 16.68 -25.59 -46.56
C LEU A 35 15.42 -25.62 -45.69
N TYR A 36 14.54 -26.62 -45.90
CA TYR A 36 13.33 -26.77 -45.09
C TYR A 36 13.63 -26.90 -43.60
N LEU A 37 14.61 -27.72 -43.21
CA LEU A 37 15.03 -27.88 -41.81
C LEU A 37 15.59 -26.57 -41.23
N THR A 38 16.36 -25.81 -42.00
CA THR A 38 16.88 -24.51 -41.53
C THR A 38 15.78 -23.46 -41.35
N PHE A 39 14.78 -23.43 -42.24
CA PHE A 39 13.64 -22.53 -42.10
C PHE A 39 12.76 -22.91 -40.91
N ASP A 40 12.53 -24.20 -40.68
CA ASP A 40 11.78 -24.67 -39.51
C ASP A 40 12.51 -24.32 -38.19
N ALA A 41 13.84 -24.47 -38.15
CA ALA A 41 14.65 -24.05 -37.02
C ALA A 41 14.59 -22.53 -36.77
N GLN A 42 14.66 -21.72 -37.83
CA GLN A 42 14.53 -20.26 -37.74
C GLN A 42 13.12 -19.83 -37.30
N ALA A 43 12.08 -20.48 -37.81
CA ALA A 43 10.70 -20.19 -37.42
C ALA A 43 10.45 -20.48 -35.94
N LYS A 44 11.00 -21.58 -35.42
CA LYS A 44 10.94 -21.93 -33.99
C LYS A 44 11.69 -20.92 -33.12
N GLU A 45 12.88 -20.50 -33.52
CA GLU A 45 13.66 -19.51 -32.78
C GLU A 45 12.95 -18.14 -32.77
N HIS A 46 12.40 -17.73 -33.91
CA HIS A 46 11.64 -16.49 -34.01
C HIS A 46 10.37 -16.54 -33.15
N ALA A 47 9.65 -17.67 -33.15
CA ALA A 47 8.48 -17.86 -32.29
C ALA A 47 8.87 -17.77 -30.80
N ARG A 48 9.99 -18.38 -30.39
CA ARG A 48 10.50 -18.31 -29.02
C ARG A 48 10.86 -16.88 -28.62
N LEU A 49 11.57 -16.15 -29.47
CA LEU A 49 11.94 -14.76 -29.22
C LEU A 49 10.70 -13.84 -29.11
N LEU A 50 9.66 -14.09 -29.91
CA LEU A 50 8.39 -13.36 -29.80
C LEU A 50 7.68 -13.65 -28.48
N GLU A 51 7.68 -14.91 -28.03
CA GLU A 51 7.11 -15.30 -26.75
C GLU A 51 7.87 -14.66 -25.58
N GLU A 52 9.20 -14.72 -25.59
CA GLU A 52 10.07 -14.07 -24.60
C GLU A 52 9.85 -12.55 -24.57
N ALA A 53 9.74 -11.92 -25.74
CA ALA A 53 9.44 -10.49 -25.85
C ALA A 53 8.04 -10.14 -25.32
N ALA A 54 7.04 -11.00 -25.54
CA ALA A 54 5.70 -10.83 -25.01
C ALA A 54 5.68 -10.93 -23.47
N VAL A 55 6.36 -11.93 -22.91
CA VAL A 55 6.50 -12.10 -21.45
C VAL A 55 7.24 -10.92 -20.83
N ALA A 56 8.35 -10.47 -21.44
CA ALA A 56 9.11 -9.32 -20.96
C ALA A 56 8.27 -8.03 -20.96
N LYS A 57 7.46 -7.79 -22.01
CA LYS A 57 6.54 -6.65 -22.07
C LYS A 57 5.47 -6.71 -20.99
N GLN A 58 4.91 -7.89 -20.71
CA GLN A 58 3.93 -8.06 -19.64
C GLN A 58 4.56 -7.81 -18.26
N ALA A 59 5.77 -8.31 -18.02
CA ALA A 59 6.50 -8.07 -16.79
C ALA A 59 6.83 -6.59 -16.59
N LEU A 60 7.23 -5.88 -17.66
CA LEU A 60 7.46 -4.43 -17.64
C LEU A 60 6.18 -3.68 -17.25
N ALA A 61 5.06 -3.96 -17.92
CA ALA A 61 3.79 -3.31 -17.63
C ALA A 61 3.32 -3.57 -16.19
N ALA A 62 3.52 -4.78 -15.66
CA ALA A 62 3.23 -5.11 -14.27
C ALA A 62 4.12 -4.33 -13.28
N ALA A 63 5.41 -4.21 -13.59
CA ALA A 63 6.36 -3.43 -12.79
C ALA A 63 6.04 -1.93 -12.81
N GLU A 64 5.67 -1.37 -13.95
CA GLU A 64 5.24 0.02 -14.10
C GLU A 64 3.98 0.30 -13.28
N ASN A 65 2.96 -0.54 -13.40
CA ASN A 65 1.74 -0.44 -12.59
C ASN A 65 2.03 -0.51 -11.08
N ARG A 66 2.95 -1.39 -10.68
CA ARG A 66 3.39 -1.48 -9.28
C ARG A 66 4.11 -0.22 -8.83
N ARG A 67 5.01 0.32 -9.65
CA ARG A 67 5.73 1.57 -9.37
C ARG A 67 4.75 2.74 -9.23
N ASP A 68 3.80 2.86 -10.14
CA ASP A 68 2.82 3.95 -10.13
C ASP A 68 1.90 3.85 -8.91
N ARG A 69 1.51 2.63 -8.51
CA ARG A 69 0.78 2.41 -7.26
C ARG A 69 1.59 2.86 -6.05
N LEU A 70 2.88 2.50 -5.99
CA LEU A 70 3.76 2.92 -4.89
C LEU A 70 3.94 4.45 -4.86
N ASN A 71 4.11 5.09 -6.02
CA ASN A 71 4.21 6.54 -6.13
C ASN A 71 2.96 7.25 -5.61
N ARG A 72 1.76 6.74 -5.94
CA ARG A 72 0.50 7.27 -5.41
C ARG A 72 0.39 7.11 -3.89
N LEU A 73 0.83 5.96 -3.36
CA LEU A 73 0.84 5.72 -1.91
C LEU A 73 1.81 6.66 -1.20
N ASN A 74 3.01 6.85 -1.74
CA ASN A 74 3.99 7.79 -1.20
C ASN A 74 3.45 9.22 -1.21
N ALA A 75 2.91 9.70 -2.33
CA ALA A 75 2.30 11.03 -2.39
C ALA A 75 1.16 11.21 -1.37
N SER A 76 0.35 10.17 -1.13
CA SER A 76 -0.68 10.19 -0.09
C SER A 76 -0.10 10.26 1.32
N LEU A 77 0.99 9.54 1.57
CA LEU A 77 1.69 9.59 2.86
C LEU A 77 2.32 10.95 3.10
N ASP A 78 2.94 11.57 2.09
CA ASP A 78 3.55 12.90 2.21
C ASP A 78 2.51 13.96 2.62
N ILE A 79 1.32 13.92 2.00
CA ILE A 79 0.22 14.83 2.34
C ILE A 79 -0.22 14.62 3.80
N LYS A 80 -0.37 13.36 4.24
CA LYS A 80 -0.76 13.05 5.62
C LYS A 80 0.32 13.45 6.62
N GLN A 81 1.58 13.18 6.32
CA GLN A 81 2.71 13.58 7.16
C GLN A 81 2.76 15.10 7.32
N ALA A 82 2.58 15.85 6.22
CA ALA A 82 2.51 17.31 6.26
C ALA A 82 1.35 17.82 7.12
N GLN A 83 0.17 17.21 6.98
CA GLN A 83 -1.03 17.56 7.77
C GLN A 83 -0.84 17.31 9.28
N TRP A 84 -0.17 16.21 9.63
CA TRP A 84 0.02 15.75 11.01
C TRP A 84 1.41 16.05 11.55
N ARG A 85 2.11 17.06 11.01
CA ARG A 85 3.46 17.42 11.46
C ARG A 85 3.47 18.14 12.80
N SER A 86 2.46 18.96 13.05
CA SER A 86 2.43 19.86 14.20
C SER A 86 1.58 19.30 15.35
N PRO A 87 1.98 19.52 16.62
CA PRO A 87 1.17 19.24 17.81
C PRO A 87 -0.24 19.86 17.73
N GLU A 88 -0.34 21.04 17.12
CA GLU A 88 -1.58 21.79 16.92
C GLU A 88 -2.63 20.99 16.13
N SER A 89 -2.23 20.11 15.22
CA SER A 89 -3.16 19.28 14.45
C SER A 89 -3.92 18.31 15.36
N ILE A 90 -3.27 17.77 16.39
CA ILE A 90 -3.90 16.91 17.40
C ILE A 90 -4.82 17.75 18.28
N VAL A 91 -4.38 18.93 18.72
CA VAL A 91 -5.19 19.84 19.53
C VAL A 91 -6.48 20.26 18.79
N LEU A 92 -6.37 20.58 17.50
CA LEU A 92 -7.52 20.89 16.64
C LEU A 92 -8.48 19.70 16.53
N MET A 93 -7.95 18.48 16.38
CA MET A 93 -8.76 17.27 16.34
C MET A 93 -9.49 17.00 17.67
N VAL A 94 -8.85 17.25 18.82
CA VAL A 94 -9.48 17.14 20.14
C VAL A 94 -10.64 18.15 20.28
N LYS A 95 -10.45 19.36 19.78
CA LYS A 95 -11.46 20.43 19.77
C LYS A 95 -12.60 20.16 18.78
N ALA A 96 -12.33 19.46 17.68
CA ALA A 96 -13.31 19.19 16.65
C ALA A 96 -14.49 18.40 17.19
N ARG A 97 -15.70 18.74 16.71
CA ARG A 97 -16.91 17.98 16.99
C ARG A 97 -16.90 16.71 16.15
N LEU A 98 -16.88 15.55 16.79
CA LEU A 98 -16.95 14.27 16.10
C LEU A 98 -18.40 13.95 15.71
N PRO A 99 -18.62 13.29 14.56
CA PRO A 99 -19.94 12.75 14.24
C PRO A 99 -20.31 11.70 15.29
N ARG A 100 -21.53 11.77 15.82
CA ARG A 100 -22.01 10.78 16.79
C ARG A 100 -22.19 9.42 16.11
N MET A 101 -21.71 8.35 16.75
CA MET A 101 -22.01 7.00 16.29
C MET A 101 -23.54 6.75 16.17
N PRO A 102 -23.99 6.09 15.08
CA PRO A 102 -25.41 5.77 14.91
C PRO A 102 -25.87 4.84 16.05
N GLY A 103 -26.93 5.24 16.75
CA GLY A 103 -27.47 4.51 17.91
C GLY A 103 -26.81 4.87 19.25
N ALA A 104 -25.87 5.80 19.29
CA ALA A 104 -25.28 6.26 20.54
C ALA A 104 -26.32 7.00 21.41
N PRO A 105 -26.34 6.75 22.74
CA PRO A 105 -27.19 7.50 23.66
C PRO A 105 -26.94 9.02 23.55
N PRO A 106 -27.93 9.87 23.85
CA PRO A 106 -27.80 11.33 23.74
C PRO A 106 -26.68 11.93 24.61
N ASP A 107 -26.34 11.25 25.71
CA ASP A 107 -25.28 11.63 26.63
C ASP A 107 -23.96 10.88 26.38
N TYR A 108 -23.80 10.13 25.29
CA TYR A 108 -22.53 9.44 25.01
C TYR A 108 -21.47 10.44 24.54
N TRP A 109 -20.30 10.42 25.18
CA TRP A 109 -19.13 11.19 24.74
C TRP A 109 -18.20 10.29 23.95
N GLU A 110 -17.99 10.64 22.69
CA GLU A 110 -17.23 9.81 21.77
C GLU A 110 -15.74 9.88 22.09
N PRO A 111 -15.07 8.74 22.36
CA PRO A 111 -13.63 8.72 22.61
C PRO A 111 -12.88 9.12 21.34
N LEU A 112 -11.65 9.60 21.52
CA LEU A 112 -10.82 9.99 20.41
C LEU A 112 -10.29 8.73 19.71
N TYR A 113 -10.77 8.45 18.51
CA TYR A 113 -10.23 7.39 17.66
C TYR A 113 -8.90 7.85 17.03
N LEU A 114 -7.82 7.74 17.81
CA LEU A 114 -6.47 8.14 17.40
C LEU A 114 -5.84 7.24 16.31
N VAL A 115 -6.56 6.22 15.84
CA VAL A 115 -5.94 5.05 15.19
C VAL A 115 -5.53 5.29 13.74
N HIS A 116 -6.17 6.21 12.98
CA HIS A 116 -5.90 6.28 11.54
C HIS A 116 -5.27 7.59 11.02
N PRO A 117 -5.70 8.79 11.45
CA PRO A 117 -5.10 10.02 10.95
C PRO A 117 -3.92 10.50 11.82
N SER A 118 -4.11 10.53 13.14
CA SER A 118 -3.12 11.06 14.09
C SER A 118 -1.91 10.17 14.33
N MET A 119 -1.96 8.89 13.95
CA MET A 119 -0.80 8.00 14.02
C MET A 119 0.41 8.57 13.27
N HIS A 120 0.17 9.31 12.18
CA HIS A 120 1.22 9.99 11.43
C HIS A 120 1.98 11.03 12.25
N PHE A 121 1.34 11.73 13.19
CA PHE A 121 2.02 12.63 14.12
C PHE A 121 2.95 11.83 15.03
N TYR A 122 2.43 10.81 15.73
CA TYR A 122 3.21 10.08 16.74
C TYR A 122 4.43 9.33 16.17
N ILE A 123 4.35 8.85 14.92
CA ILE A 123 5.47 8.18 14.25
C ILE A 123 6.62 9.15 13.96
N GLN A 124 6.32 10.41 13.64
CA GLN A 124 7.31 11.39 13.19
C GLN A 124 7.67 12.46 14.24
N ALA A 125 6.89 12.56 15.32
CA ALA A 125 7.05 13.57 16.35
C ALA A 125 8.40 13.41 17.07
N THR A 126 9.12 14.52 17.23
CA THR A 126 10.29 14.62 18.09
C THR A 126 9.87 14.65 19.57
N ASP A 127 10.82 14.47 20.48
CA ASP A 127 10.54 14.53 21.92
C ASP A 127 9.99 15.90 22.34
N ASP A 128 10.46 16.97 21.71
CA ASP A 128 9.98 18.33 21.93
C ASP A 128 8.54 18.50 21.41
N ASP A 129 8.19 17.92 20.25
CA ASP A 129 6.82 17.94 19.73
C ASP A 129 5.84 17.25 20.69
N LEU A 130 6.28 16.17 21.35
CA LEU A 130 5.45 15.45 22.32
C LEU A 130 5.23 16.26 23.60
N LYS A 131 6.28 16.88 24.13
CA LYS A 131 6.17 17.80 25.28
C LYS A 131 5.29 18.99 24.94
N GLN A 132 5.46 19.58 23.76
CA GLN A 132 4.63 20.68 23.29
C GLN A 132 3.17 20.26 23.14
N LEU A 133 2.89 19.05 22.63
CA LEU A 133 1.52 18.52 22.57
C LEU A 133 0.89 18.44 23.96
N VAL A 134 1.60 17.86 24.93
CA VAL A 134 1.10 17.67 26.30
C VAL A 134 0.88 19.02 26.96
N ALA A 135 1.88 19.90 26.94
CA ALA A 135 1.77 21.26 27.45
C ALA A 135 0.59 21.99 26.82
N ARG A 136 0.41 21.87 25.50
CA ARG A 136 -0.66 22.60 24.81
C ARG A 136 -2.04 22.03 25.10
N LEU A 137 -2.19 20.72 25.28
CA LEU A 137 -3.43 20.09 25.71
C LEU A 137 -3.81 20.51 27.14
N ILE A 138 -2.83 20.58 28.05
CA ILE A 138 -3.01 21.05 29.43
C ILE A 138 -3.43 22.53 29.44
N GLU A 139 -2.74 23.37 28.66
CA GLU A 139 -3.00 24.81 28.61
C GLU A 139 -4.40 25.13 28.09
N VAL A 140 -4.85 24.47 27.02
CA VAL A 140 -6.19 24.73 26.46
C VAL A 140 -7.31 24.07 27.25
N TYR A 141 -7.00 23.09 28.11
CA TYR A 141 -7.99 22.27 28.82
C TYR A 141 -9.08 23.07 29.54
N PRO A 142 -8.77 24.12 30.32
CA PRO A 142 -9.79 24.85 31.10
C PRO A 142 -10.91 25.41 30.23
N ASP A 143 -10.56 25.87 29.01
CA ASP A 143 -11.44 26.53 28.05
C ASP A 143 -12.24 25.55 27.17
N LEU A 144 -11.96 24.24 27.26
CA LEU A 144 -12.65 23.23 26.46
C LEU A 144 -14.07 22.96 26.96
N GLN A 145 -14.96 22.66 26.02
CA GLN A 145 -16.28 22.09 26.32
C GLN A 145 -16.15 20.70 26.96
N PRO A 146 -17.11 20.22 27.78
CA PRO A 146 -16.98 18.97 28.53
C PRO A 146 -16.59 17.75 27.68
N GLU A 147 -17.20 17.59 26.50
CA GLU A 147 -16.87 16.51 25.57
C GLU A 147 -15.44 16.61 25.03
N ALA A 148 -14.95 17.83 24.77
CA ALA A 148 -13.57 18.08 24.35
C ALA A 148 -12.58 17.88 25.51
N LYS A 149 -12.96 18.23 26.76
CA LYS A 149 -12.19 17.90 27.98
C LYS A 149 -12.03 16.38 28.11
N PHE A 150 -13.10 15.63 27.89
CA PHE A 150 -13.04 14.17 27.89
C PHE A 150 -12.09 13.65 26.80
N ARG A 151 -12.17 14.17 25.57
CA ARG A 151 -11.24 13.80 24.49
C ARG A 151 -9.80 14.18 24.77
N ALA A 152 -9.54 15.30 25.43
CA ALA A 152 -8.19 15.70 25.84
C ALA A 152 -7.61 14.68 26.84
N LEU A 153 -8.38 14.30 27.87
CA LEU A 153 -7.96 13.27 28.83
C LEU A 153 -7.79 11.90 28.15
N ASP A 154 -8.68 11.55 27.22
CA ASP A 154 -8.59 10.32 26.44
C ASP A 154 -7.35 10.30 25.53
N CYS A 155 -6.98 11.46 24.94
CA CYS A 155 -5.76 11.61 24.17
C CYS A 155 -4.52 11.33 25.05
N LEU A 156 -4.42 11.99 26.21
CA LEU A 156 -3.31 11.81 27.16
C LEU A 156 -3.21 10.36 27.67
N ALA A 157 -4.35 9.71 27.94
CA ALA A 157 -4.38 8.31 28.40
C ALA A 157 -3.88 7.33 27.33
N LYS A 158 -4.09 7.64 26.05
CA LYS A 158 -3.73 6.75 24.94
C LYS A 158 -2.31 6.97 24.43
N LEU A 159 -1.64 8.06 24.79
CA LEU A 159 -0.26 8.35 24.40
C LEU A 159 0.71 7.16 24.56
N PRO A 160 0.70 6.39 25.67
CA PRO A 160 1.63 5.26 25.85
C PRO A 160 1.43 4.13 24.84
N ASN A 161 0.24 4.02 24.24
CA ASN A 161 -0.03 2.99 23.22
C ASN A 161 0.58 3.33 21.86
N TYR A 162 0.97 4.59 21.65
CA TYR A 162 1.53 5.09 20.38
C TYR A 162 3.01 5.44 20.48
N PHE A 163 3.56 5.46 21.70
CA PHE A 163 4.97 5.73 21.95
C PHE A 163 5.79 4.45 22.06
N LEU A 164 7.09 4.59 21.76
CA LEU A 164 8.07 3.65 22.29
C LEU A 164 8.10 3.83 23.82
N PRO A 165 8.19 2.75 24.62
CA PRO A 165 8.03 2.81 26.07
C PRO A 165 8.87 3.89 26.78
N HIS A 166 10.10 4.14 26.31
CA HIS A 166 11.00 5.15 26.87
C HIS A 166 10.54 6.60 26.69
N ARG A 167 9.70 6.91 25.70
CA ARG A 167 9.23 8.28 25.43
C ARG A 167 8.07 8.69 26.35
N VAL A 168 7.43 7.73 27.00
CA VAL A 168 6.38 7.98 28.00
C VAL A 168 6.95 8.72 29.20
N GLU A 169 8.16 8.39 29.62
CA GLU A 169 8.87 9.03 30.75
C GLU A 169 9.07 10.53 30.54
N LEU A 170 9.18 10.98 29.29
CA LEU A 170 9.44 12.38 28.96
C LEU A 170 8.29 13.31 29.33
N VAL A 171 7.06 12.79 29.28
CA VAL A 171 5.81 13.56 29.47
C VAL A 171 5.05 13.13 30.72
N ARG A 172 5.42 12.00 31.33
CA ARG A 172 4.79 11.45 32.53
C ARG A 172 4.67 12.48 33.66
N PRO A 173 5.72 13.22 34.06
CA PRO A 173 5.61 14.13 35.21
C PRO A 173 4.54 15.21 34.99
N GLU A 174 4.51 15.80 33.79
CA GLU A 174 3.56 16.85 33.42
C GLU A 174 2.12 16.32 33.40
N ILE A 175 1.91 15.12 32.87
CA ILE A 175 0.59 14.48 32.80
C ILE A 175 0.10 14.08 34.20
N GLN A 176 0.99 13.54 35.03
CA GLN A 176 0.66 13.13 36.39
C GLN A 176 0.28 14.34 37.25
N GLU A 177 1.10 15.39 37.26
CA GLU A 177 0.82 16.62 37.99
C GLU A 177 -0.50 17.24 37.53
N PHE A 178 -0.75 17.26 36.22
CA PHE A 178 -2.02 17.73 35.67
C PHE A 178 -3.21 16.89 36.16
N ALA A 179 -3.10 15.56 36.13
CA ALA A 179 -4.18 14.67 36.57
C ALA A 179 -4.51 14.82 38.07
N GLU A 180 -3.50 15.04 38.90
CA GLU A 180 -3.66 15.29 40.34
C GLU A 180 -4.37 16.62 40.62
N ARG A 181 -4.03 17.69 39.88
CA ARG A 181 -4.67 19.01 40.00
C ARG A 181 -6.16 19.01 39.62
N LEU A 182 -6.60 18.08 38.78
CA LEU A 182 -8.01 17.97 38.37
C LEU A 182 -8.93 17.42 39.47
N GLY A 183 -8.39 16.99 40.62
CA GLY A 183 -9.07 16.27 41.70
C GLY A 183 -10.37 16.89 42.22
N ASP A 184 -10.57 18.20 42.07
CA ASP A 184 -11.71 18.91 42.66
C ASP A 184 -12.72 19.51 41.66
N SER A 185 -12.50 19.40 40.34
CA SER A 185 -13.35 20.07 39.34
C SER A 185 -14.26 19.11 38.55
N LEU A 186 -15.58 19.36 38.64
CA LEU A 186 -16.70 19.12 37.71
C LEU A 186 -16.82 17.81 36.88
N ASP A 187 -18.07 17.31 36.85
CA ASP A 187 -18.60 16.15 36.11
C ASP A 187 -17.98 14.79 36.49
N ALA A 188 -18.82 13.85 36.97
CA ALA A 188 -18.40 12.53 37.45
C ALA A 188 -17.62 11.74 36.39
N ARG A 189 -17.92 11.95 35.11
CA ARG A 189 -17.23 11.28 34.00
C ARG A 189 -15.82 11.80 33.77
N LEU A 190 -15.63 13.12 33.84
CA LEU A 190 -14.30 13.73 33.72
C LEU A 190 -13.43 13.32 34.90
N ARG A 191 -14.01 13.29 36.11
CA ARG A 191 -13.34 12.78 37.31
C ARG A 191 -12.88 11.33 37.14
N ASN A 192 -13.76 10.44 36.72
CA ASN A 192 -13.41 9.03 36.48
C ASN A 192 -12.24 8.89 35.48
N LYS A 193 -12.26 9.69 34.41
CA LYS A 193 -11.20 9.67 33.40
C LYS A 193 -9.88 10.24 33.93
N ALA A 194 -9.93 11.32 34.73
CA ALA A 194 -8.76 11.88 35.38
C ALA A 194 -8.14 10.92 36.40
N THR A 195 -8.95 10.21 37.19
CA THR A 195 -8.49 9.17 38.12
C THR A 195 -7.84 8.00 37.38
N GLN A 196 -8.44 7.56 36.26
CA GLN A 196 -7.84 6.53 35.40
C GLN A 196 -6.48 6.98 34.84
N LEU A 197 -6.40 8.22 34.38
CA LEU A 197 -5.17 8.82 33.85
C LEU A 197 -4.08 8.87 34.94
N SER A 198 -4.40 9.39 36.12
CA SER A 198 -3.48 9.43 37.27
C SER A 198 -2.98 8.01 37.60
N ALA A 199 -3.89 7.04 37.76
CA ALA A 199 -3.51 5.66 38.07
C ALA A 199 -2.63 5.00 36.99
N GLN A 200 -2.83 5.33 35.71
CA GLN A 200 -2.01 4.82 34.62
C GLN A 200 -0.57 5.34 34.68
N TYR A 201 -0.40 6.63 34.95
CA TYR A 201 0.91 7.28 34.97
C TYR A 201 1.64 7.15 36.31
N SER A 202 0.95 6.84 37.42
CA SER A 202 1.59 6.48 38.70
C SER A 202 2.08 5.02 38.76
N ARG A 203 1.49 4.09 38.00
CA ARG A 203 1.85 2.65 38.08
C ARG A 203 3.11 2.27 37.34
N ALA A 204 3.52 3.04 36.34
CA ALA A 204 4.68 2.68 35.52
C ALA A 204 6.02 3.14 36.14
N GLU A 205 6.11 3.17 37.48
CA GLU A 205 7.35 3.29 38.28
C GLU A 205 7.97 1.92 38.62
N MET A 206 7.39 0.80 38.13
CA MET A 206 7.94 -0.57 38.28
C MET A 206 8.43 -1.11 36.94
#